data_AF-A0A7W1NPG1-F1
#
_entry.id   AF-A0A7W1NPG1-F1
#
_cell.length_a   1.000
_cell.length_b   1.000
_cell.length_c   1.000
_cell.angle_alpha   90.00
_cell.angle_beta   90.00
_cell.angle_gamma   90.00
#
_symmetry.space_group_name_H-M   'P 1'
#
loop_
_entity.id
_entity.type
_entity.pdbx_description
1 polymer ?
#
loop_
_entity_poly.entity_id
_entity_poly.type
_entity_poly.pdbx_seq_one_letter_code
_entity_poly.pdbx_strand_id
1 'polypeptide(L)'
;MATQAVSQSLPLAGLPKWRYTLSNALIITRREVRDSFRDWRIITPIIILTFGFPFVAQFLAGKFLGFVSDYGAQIVGERTIPFLLMIVGFFPISISLVIALETFVGEKERRSLEPLLSTPLTNTELYIGK
;
A
#
# COMPACT_ATOMS: atom_id res chain seq x y z
N MET A 1 45.22 -40.00 18.42
CA MET A 1 45.77 -38.79 19.08
C MET A 1 45.62 -37.64 18.09
N ALA A 2 44.45 -37.02 18.00
CA ALA A 2 43.99 -35.89 18.83
C ALA A 2 44.57 -34.55 18.35
N THR A 3 43.86 -33.84 17.46
CA THR A 3 43.61 -32.40 17.64
C THR A 3 42.41 -31.98 16.78
N GLN A 4 41.23 -31.90 17.41
CA GLN A 4 40.08 -31.19 16.87
C GLN A 4 40.36 -29.70 17.02
N ALA A 5 40.48 -28.97 15.90
CA ALA A 5 40.47 -27.52 15.91
C ALA A 5 39.03 -27.07 16.13
N VAL A 6 38.66 -26.90 17.40
CA VAL A 6 37.44 -26.24 17.84
C VAL A 6 37.46 -24.81 17.29
N SER A 7 36.70 -24.57 16.22
CA SER A 7 36.35 -23.21 15.82
C SER A 7 35.39 -22.68 16.87
N GLN A 8 35.96 -21.97 17.85
CA GLN A 8 35.23 -21.28 18.90
C GLN A 8 34.32 -20.26 18.24
N SER A 9 33.04 -20.61 18.08
CA SER A 9 31.97 -19.66 17.83
C SER A 9 31.87 -18.77 19.06
N LEU A 10 32.53 -17.61 18.98
CA LEU A 10 32.39 -16.53 19.95
C LEU A 10 30.90 -16.28 20.21
N PRO A 11 30.41 -16.42 21.46
CA PRO A 11 29.06 -16.02 21.78
C PRO A 11 29.05 -14.49 21.74
N LEU A 12 28.60 -13.94 20.61
CA LEU A 12 28.35 -12.50 20.50
C LEU A 12 27.27 -12.13 21.51
N ALA A 13 27.74 -11.62 22.63
CA ALA A 13 26.98 -11.12 23.76
C ALA A 13 25.96 -10.07 23.30
N GLY A 14 24.68 -10.39 23.48
CA GLY A 14 23.78 -9.60 24.33
C GLY A 14 23.47 -8.13 24.02
N LEU A 15 23.77 -7.61 22.82
CA LEU A 15 23.18 -6.33 22.37
C LEU A 15 21.82 -6.60 21.70
N PRO A 16 20.79 -5.74 21.87
CA PRO A 16 19.44 -6.01 21.38
C PRO A 16 19.43 -6.03 19.84
N LYS A 17 19.65 -7.22 19.26
CA LYS A 17 19.59 -7.52 17.82
C LYS A 17 18.40 -6.84 17.15
N TRP A 18 17.28 -6.78 17.86
CA TRP A 18 16.02 -6.19 17.42
C TRP A 18 16.12 -4.72 16.98
N ARG A 19 16.97 -3.90 17.62
CA ARG A 19 17.12 -2.48 17.24
C ARG A 19 17.90 -2.30 15.93
N TYR A 20 18.92 -3.12 15.70
CA TYR A 20 19.66 -3.12 14.44
C TYR A 20 18.81 -3.69 13.30
N THR A 21 18.10 -4.77 13.56
CA THR A 21 17.12 -5.39 12.65
C THR A 21 16.03 -4.43 12.23
N LEU A 22 15.42 -3.72 13.18
CA LEU A 22 14.42 -2.70 12.86
C LEU A 22 15.01 -1.49 12.12
N SER A 23 16.21 -1.04 12.50
CA SER A 23 16.87 0.07 11.81
C SER A 23 17.16 -0.28 10.34
N ASN A 24 17.63 -1.50 10.07
CA ASN A 24 17.89 -1.98 8.72
C ASN A 24 16.58 -2.15 7.92
N ALA A 25 15.55 -2.74 8.51
CA ALA A 25 14.22 -2.85 7.89
C ALA A 25 13.64 -1.47 7.53
N LEU A 26 13.69 -0.50 8.45
CA LEU A 26 13.18 0.86 8.22
C LEU A 26 13.92 1.61 7.10
N ILE A 27 15.22 1.36 6.91
CA ILE A 27 16.00 1.94 5.80
C ILE A 27 15.48 1.41 4.46
N ILE A 28 15.16 0.11 4.39
CA ILE A 28 14.61 -0.55 3.20
C ILE A 28 13.20 -0.03 2.93
N THR A 29 12.30 -0.08 3.92
CA THR A 29 10.93 0.43 3.81
C THR A 29 10.93 1.88 3.35
N ARG A 30 11.78 2.74 3.91
CA ARG A 30 11.86 4.15 3.50
C ARG A 30 12.29 4.32 2.05
N ARG A 31 13.19 3.46 1.56
CA ARG A 31 13.63 3.48 0.16
C ARG A 31 12.49 3.02 -0.75
N GLU A 32 11.84 1.90 -0.44
CA GLU A 32 10.73 1.35 -1.22
C GLU A 32 9.53 2.29 -1.25
N VAL A 33 9.13 2.83 -0.10
CA VAL A 33 8.04 3.81 0.01
C VAL A 33 8.34 5.04 -0.86
N ARG A 34 9.57 5.55 -0.82
CA ARG A 34 9.98 6.68 -1.68
C ARG A 34 9.95 6.34 -3.16
N ASP A 35 10.27 5.09 -3.53
CA ASP A 35 10.24 4.64 -4.91
C ASP A 35 8.80 4.50 -5.42
N SER A 36 7.90 3.92 -4.61
CA SER A 36 6.46 3.89 -4.88
C SER A 36 5.86 5.29 -5.03
N PHE A 37 6.30 6.25 -4.20
CA PHE A 37 5.92 7.66 -4.32
C PHE A 37 6.61 8.40 -5.49
N ARG A 38 7.51 7.76 -6.25
CA ARG A 38 8.05 8.33 -7.49
C ARG A 38 7.44 7.69 -8.74
N ASP A 39 6.74 6.58 -8.59
CA ASP A 39 5.99 5.99 -9.69
C ASP A 39 4.74 6.83 -9.99
N TRP A 40 4.88 7.70 -10.98
CA TRP A 40 3.80 8.53 -11.50
C TRP A 40 2.62 7.69 -11.99
N ARG A 41 2.81 6.43 -12.39
CA ARG A 41 1.72 5.56 -12.86
C ARG A 41 0.81 5.09 -11.72
N ILE A 42 1.32 5.06 -10.49
CA ILE A 42 0.57 4.72 -9.28
C ILE A 42 -0.07 5.97 -8.69
N ILE A 43 0.70 7.05 -8.54
CA ILE A 43 0.22 8.28 -7.90
C ILE A 43 -0.83 9.00 -8.74
N THR A 44 -0.65 9.07 -10.05
CA THR A 44 -1.56 9.80 -10.95
C THR A 44 -3.01 9.31 -10.83
N PRO A 45 -3.32 8.00 -11.01
CA PRO A 45 -4.69 7.53 -10.90
C PRO A 45 -5.24 7.69 -9.48
N ILE A 46 -4.44 7.51 -8.43
CA ILE A 46 -4.90 7.71 -7.04
C ILE A 46 -5.30 9.17 -6.84
N ILE A 47 -4.45 10.14 -7.20
CA ILE A 47 -4.77 11.57 -7.06
C ILE A 47 -5.99 11.93 -7.91
N ILE A 48 -6.03 11.50 -9.18
CA ILE A 48 -7.15 11.80 -10.06
C ILE A 48 -8.46 11.22 -9.50
N LEU A 49 -8.45 10.01 -8.97
CA LEU A 49 -9.65 9.40 -8.39
C LEU A 49 -10.01 10.06 -7.06
N THR A 50 -9.06 10.24 -6.14
CA THR A 50 -9.32 10.83 -4.83
C THR A 50 -9.84 12.25 -4.93
N PHE A 51 -9.33 13.06 -5.85
CA PHE A 51 -9.77 14.45 -6.00
C PHE A 51 -10.82 14.62 -7.10
N GLY A 52 -10.65 14.00 -8.26
CA GLY A 52 -11.58 14.14 -9.38
C GLY A 52 -12.92 13.46 -9.15
N PHE A 53 -12.94 12.29 -8.50
CA PHE A 53 -14.19 11.54 -8.29
C PHE A 53 -15.21 12.29 -7.42
N PRO A 54 -14.83 12.89 -6.26
CA PRO A 54 -15.76 13.73 -5.49
C PRO A 54 -16.32 14.91 -6.29
N PHE A 55 -15.51 15.58 -7.11
CA PHE A 55 -15.99 16.69 -7.95
C PHE A 55 -17.03 16.24 -8.96
N VAL A 56 -16.77 15.13 -9.67
CA VAL A 56 -17.72 14.56 -10.63
C VAL A 56 -18.99 14.11 -9.92
N ALA A 57 -18.86 13.43 -8.78
CA ALA A 57 -20.00 12.95 -8.01
C ALA A 57 -20.86 14.11 -7.49
N GLN A 58 -20.25 15.19 -6.99
CA GLN A 58 -20.98 16.38 -6.55
C GLN A 58 -21.74 17.04 -7.70
N PHE A 59 -21.12 17.14 -8.87
CA PHE A 59 -21.78 17.68 -10.07
C PHE A 59 -22.96 16.82 -10.51
N LEU A 60 -22.77 15.49 -10.58
CA LEU A 60 -23.82 14.55 -10.94
C LEU A 60 -24.94 14.53 -9.90
N ALA A 61 -24.62 14.58 -8.61
CA ALA A 61 -25.59 14.67 -7.53
C ALA A 61 -26.48 15.91 -7.68
N GLY A 62 -25.88 17.08 -7.92
CA GLY A 62 -26.62 18.33 -8.12
C GLY A 62 -27.57 18.27 -9.32
N LYS A 63 -27.10 17.74 -10.46
CA LYS A 63 -27.94 17.54 -11.65
C LYS A 63 -29.07 16.54 -11.42
N PHE A 64 -28.76 15.43 -10.74
CA PHE A 64 -29.73 14.38 -10.45
C PHE A 64 -30.82 14.90 -9.48
N LEU A 65 -30.44 15.63 -8.43
CA LEU A 65 -31.38 16.23 -7.48
C LEU A 65 -32.29 17.26 -8.16
N GLY A 66 -31.74 18.11 -9.04
CA GLY A 66 -32.53 19.06 -9.84
C GLY A 66 -33.56 18.33 -10.70
N PHE A 67 -33.11 17.33 -11.47
CA PHE A 67 -33.99 16.50 -12.29
C PHE A 67 -35.10 15.83 -11.46
N VAL A 68 -34.75 15.14 -10.38
CA VAL A 68 -35.70 14.42 -9.52
C VAL A 68 -36.71 15.36 -8.85
N SER A 69 -36.30 16.58 -8.50
CA SER A 69 -37.19 17.61 -7.96
C SER A 69 -38.25 18.04 -8.98
N ASP A 70 -37.88 18.17 -10.25
CA ASP A 70 -38.77 18.61 -11.33
C ASP A 70 -39.87 17.57 -11.63
N TYR A 71 -39.63 16.28 -11.36
CA TYR A 71 -40.60 15.19 -11.54
C TYR A 71 -41.35 14.80 -10.25
N GLY A 72 -41.18 15.54 -9.15
CA GLY A 72 -41.89 15.29 -7.89
C GLY A 72 -41.44 14.03 -7.13
N ALA A 73 -40.21 13.57 -7.36
CA ALA A 73 -39.67 12.33 -6.78
C ALA A 73 -38.66 12.59 -5.64
N GLN A 74 -38.89 13.61 -4.80
CA GLN A 74 -37.95 14.05 -3.74
C GLN A 74 -37.42 12.93 -2.84
N ILE A 75 -38.26 11.93 -2.52
CA ILE A 75 -37.88 10.76 -1.71
C ILE A 75 -36.72 9.97 -2.32
N VAL A 76 -36.65 9.90 -3.65
CA VAL A 76 -35.54 9.22 -4.36
C VAL A 76 -34.26 10.04 -4.18
N GLY A 77 -34.33 11.36 -4.35
CA GLY A 77 -33.19 12.27 -4.20
C GLY A 77 -32.55 12.20 -2.81
N GLU A 78 -33.35 12.24 -1.75
CA GLU A 78 -32.87 12.15 -0.36
C GLU A 78 -32.13 10.85 -0.06
N ARG A 79 -32.60 9.73 -0.63
CA ARG A 79 -31.97 8.42 -0.44
C ARG A 79 -30.71 8.23 -1.29
N THR A 80 -30.62 8.93 -2.42
CA THR A 80 -29.46 8.84 -3.33
C THR A 80 -28.22 9.54 -2.75
N ILE A 81 -28.37 10.60 -1.96
CA ILE A 81 -27.23 11.34 -1.37
C ILE A 81 -26.30 10.42 -0.54
N PRO A 82 -26.77 9.71 0.50
CA PRO A 82 -25.90 8.84 1.29
C PRO A 82 -25.29 7.70 0.46
N PHE A 83 -26.01 7.20 -0.54
CA PHE A 83 -25.49 6.20 -1.47
C PHE A 83 -24.33 6.75 -2.32
N LEU A 84 -24.46 7.96 -2.86
CA LEU A 84 -23.39 8.62 -3.60
C LEU A 84 -22.18 8.90 -2.70
N LEU A 85 -22.39 9.34 -1.46
CA LEU A 85 -21.31 9.54 -0.49
C LEU A 85 -20.55 8.23 -0.19
N MET A 86 -21.25 7.11 -0.08
CA MET A 86 -20.62 5.80 0.10
C MET A 86 -19.77 5.41 -1.11
N ILE A 87 -20.27 5.62 -2.33
CA ILE A 87 -19.48 5.36 -3.55
C ILE A 87 -18.24 6.27 -3.59
N VAL A 88 -18.40 7.56 -3.31
CA VAL A 88 -17.29 8.53 -3.29
C VAL A 88 -16.22 8.15 -2.27
N GLY A 89 -16.61 7.64 -1.11
CA GLY A 89 -15.65 7.16 -0.10
C GLY A 89 -15.01 5.82 -0.47
N PHE A 90 -15.78 4.88 -1.02
CA PHE A 90 -15.32 3.51 -1.24
C PHE A 90 -14.50 3.35 -2.53
N PHE A 91 -14.89 4.02 -3.61
CA PHE A 91 -14.35 3.77 -4.94
C PHE A 91 -12.86 4.14 -5.09
N PRO A 92 -12.37 5.29 -4.56
CA PRO A 92 -10.93 5.59 -4.60
C PRO A 92 -10.10 4.59 -3.79
N ILE A 93 -10.63 4.12 -2.65
CA ILE A 93 -9.95 3.16 -1.76
C ILE A 93 -9.84 1.80 -2.44
N SER A 94 -10.90 1.32 -3.10
CA SER A 94 -10.87 0.02 -3.77
C SER A 94 -9.84 -0.02 -4.90
N ILE A 95 -9.73 1.04 -5.70
CA ILE A 95 -8.70 1.14 -6.74
C ILE A 95 -7.29 1.22 -6.14
N SER A 96 -7.10 1.97 -5.05
CA SER A 96 -5.81 1.99 -4.33
C SER A 96 -5.40 0.60 -3.86
N LEU A 97 -6.35 -0.22 -3.40
CA LEU A 97 -6.09 -1.59 -2.98
C LEU A 97 -5.69 -2.49 -4.16
N VAL A 98 -6.38 -2.39 -5.30
CA VAL A 98 -6.05 -3.16 -6.51
C VAL A 98 -4.64 -2.85 -6.99
N ILE A 99 -4.25 -1.57 -7.03
CA ILE A 99 -2.90 -1.16 -7.45
C ILE A 99 -1.83 -1.72 -6.49
N ALA A 100 -2.10 -1.72 -5.18
CA ALA A 100 -1.21 -2.32 -4.20
C ALA A 100 -1.06 -3.83 -4.39
N LEU A 101 -2.16 -4.53 -4.67
CA LEU A 101 -2.16 -5.97 -4.98
C LEU A 101 -1.39 -6.29 -6.26
N GLU A 102 -1.62 -5.53 -7.34
CA GLU A 102 -0.88 -5.68 -8.60
C GLU A 102 0.63 -5.50 -8.41
N THR A 103 1.03 -4.55 -7.57
CA THR A 103 2.44 -4.31 -7.24
C THR A 103 3.03 -5.48 -6.43
N PHE A 104 2.32 -5.97 -5.41
CA PHE A 104 2.78 -7.08 -4.58
C PHE A 104 2.87 -8.40 -5.35
N VAL A 105 1.85 -8.72 -6.15
CA VAL A 105 1.84 -9.92 -7.01
C VAL A 105 2.87 -9.80 -8.13
N GLY A 106 3.00 -8.64 -8.76
CA GLY A 106 4.00 -8.40 -9.81
C GLY A 106 5.43 -8.59 -9.32
N GLU A 107 5.71 -8.22 -8.07
CA GLU A 107 7.03 -8.43 -7.45
C GLU A 107 7.29 -9.90 -7.06
N LYS A 108 6.23 -10.63 -6.67
CA LYS A 108 6.26 -12.07 -6.42
C LYS A 108 6.46 -12.89 -7.71
N GLU A 109 5.81 -12.53 -8.81
CA GLU A 109 5.88 -13.27 -10.09
C GLU A 109 7.23 -13.12 -10.81
N ARG A 110 7.92 -11.97 -10.65
CA ARG A 110 9.21 -11.71 -11.30
C ARG A 110 10.44 -12.32 -10.59
N ARG A 111 10.25 -13.16 -9.57
CA ARG A 111 11.32 -13.79 -8.76
C ARG A 111 12.37 -12.82 -8.19
N SER A 112 12.04 -11.55 -7.98
CA SER A 112 12.97 -10.58 -7.35
C SER A 112 13.22 -10.85 -5.84
N LEU A 113 12.63 -11.92 -5.30
CA LEU A 113 12.90 -12.43 -3.95
C LEU A 113 14.18 -13.29 -3.88
N GLU A 114 14.69 -13.82 -5.00
CA GLU A 114 15.93 -14.64 -5.02
C GLU A 114 17.23 -13.83 -4.81
N PRO A 115 17.38 -12.60 -5.33
CA PRO A 115 18.55 -11.76 -5.05
C PRO A 115 18.62 -11.20 -3.62
N LEU A 116 17.52 -11.27 -2.84
CA LEU A 116 17.47 -10.81 -1.44
C LEU A 116 17.95 -11.87 -0.44
N LEU A 117 18.01 -13.14 -0.86
CA LEU A 117 18.62 -14.24 -0.09
C LEU A 117 20.15 -14.25 -0.13
N SER A 118 20.77 -13.33 -0.89
CA SER A 118 22.23 -13.20 -1.05
C SER A 118 22.83 -11.95 -0.40
N THR A 119 22.01 -11.08 0.19
CA THR A 119 22.46 -9.99 1.08
C THR A 119 22.52 -10.46 2.54
N PRO A 120 23.43 -9.95 3.39
CA PRO A 120 23.52 -10.32 4.80
C PRO A 120 22.40 -9.66 5.63
N LEU A 121 21.15 -9.90 5.25
CA LEU A 121 19.93 -9.47 5.91
C LEU A 121 19.07 -10.71 6.20
N THR A 122 18.49 -10.76 7.39
CA THR A 122 17.73 -11.91 7.88
C THR A 122 16.33 -11.92 7.25
N ASN A 123 15.77 -13.10 6.90
CA ASN A 123 14.42 -13.22 6.30
C ASN A 123 13.32 -12.45 7.06
N THR A 124 13.46 -12.33 8.38
CA THR A 124 12.54 -11.58 9.25
C THR A 124 12.62 -10.07 9.04
N GLU A 125 13.80 -9.52 8.75
CA GLU A 125 14.00 -8.08 8.45
C GLU A 125 13.32 -7.72 7.13
N LEU A 126 13.41 -8.63 6.15
CA LEU A 126 12.79 -8.46 4.86
C LEU A 126 11.26 -8.57 4.93
N TYR A 127 10.73 -9.52 5.69
CA TYR A 127 9.29 -9.69 5.88
C TYR A 127 8.65 -8.52 6.62
N ILE A 128 9.35 -7.92 7.59
CA ILE A 128 8.87 -6.74 8.34
C ILE A 128 9.01 -5.45 7.52
N GLY A 129 9.95 -5.40 6.57
CA GLY A 129 10.25 -4.21 5.78
C GLY A 129 9.27 -3.92 4.64
N LYS A 130 8.54 -4.93 4.14
CA LYS A 130 7.51 -4.83 3.12
C LYS A 130 6.12 -4.74 3.71
#